data_AF-A0A8T7B6I9-F1
#
_entry.id   AF-A0A8T7B6I9-F1
#
_cell.length_a   1.000
_cell.length_b   1.000
_cell.length_c   1.000
_cell.angle_alpha   90.00
_cell.angle_beta   90.00
_cell.angle_gamma   90.00
#
_symmetry.space_group_name_H-M   'P 1'
#
loop_
_entity.id
_entity.type
_entity.pdbx_description
1 polymer ?
#
loop_
_entity_poly.entity_id
_entity_poly.type
_entity_poly.pdbx_seq_one_letter_code
_entity_poly.pdbx_strand_id
1 'polypeptide(L)'
;MDAILTILGDAPALLAIISGLFGLLFGSFLNVVIYRLPIMMERDWHRQYAEFEEREVPDEPGFNLVTPRSACPQCDRPIRAWENIPVVSWLMLRGKCAGCSQRISPRYPAIELV
;
A
#
# COMPACT_ATOMS: atom_id res chain seq x y z
N MET A 1 -4.41 -31.45 19.11
CA MET A 1 -5.56 -30.80 18.45
C MET A 1 -6.55 -30.31 19.49
N ASP A 2 -6.87 -31.13 20.50
CA ASP A 2 -7.81 -30.77 21.57
C ASP A 2 -7.37 -29.57 22.41
N ALA A 3 -6.10 -29.53 22.86
CA ALA A 3 -5.57 -28.41 23.64
C ALA A 3 -5.62 -27.05 22.90
N ILE A 4 -5.46 -27.07 21.56
CA ILE A 4 -5.55 -25.86 20.74
C ILE A 4 -7.00 -25.38 20.69
N LEU A 5 -7.96 -26.31 20.53
CA LEU A 5 -9.39 -25.99 20.53
C LEU A 5 -9.88 -25.51 21.90
N THR A 6 -9.33 -26.03 23.00
CA THR A 6 -9.66 -25.55 24.36
C THR A 6 -9.14 -24.13 24.60
N ILE A 7 -7.89 -23.85 24.22
CA ILE A 7 -7.30 -22.49 24.31
C ILE A 7 -8.05 -21.49 23.42
N LEU A 8 -8.50 -21.90 22.23
CA LEU A 8 -9.33 -21.08 21.34
C LEU A 8 -10.72 -20.79 21.94
N GLY A 9 -11.30 -21.74 22.66
CA GLY A 9 -12.60 -21.62 23.33
C GLY A 9 -12.56 -20.77 24.60
N ASP A 10 -11.44 -20.77 25.33
CA ASP A 10 -11.28 -20.02 26.59
C ASP A 10 -11.03 -18.52 26.36
N ALA A 11 -10.53 -18.12 25.18
CA ALA A 11 -10.26 -16.72 24.85
C ALA A 11 -10.78 -16.35 23.44
N PRO A 12 -12.10 -16.39 23.21
CA PRO A 12 -12.70 -16.11 21.89
C PRO A 12 -12.38 -14.68 21.41
N ALA A 13 -12.23 -13.73 22.32
CA ALA A 13 -11.80 -12.38 22.01
C ALA A 13 -10.36 -12.33 21.46
N LEU A 14 -9.44 -13.11 22.04
CA LEU A 14 -8.05 -13.17 21.58
C LEU A 14 -7.97 -13.77 20.17
N LEU A 15 -8.74 -14.85 19.93
CA LEU A 15 -8.84 -15.45 18.61
C LEU A 15 -9.38 -14.46 17.56
N ALA A 16 -10.45 -13.74 17.89
CA ALA A 16 -11.06 -12.77 17.01
C ALA A 16 -10.08 -11.62 16.68
N ILE A 17 -9.36 -11.12 17.67
CA ILE A 17 -8.34 -10.07 17.48
C ILE A 17 -7.23 -10.56 16.56
N ILE A 18 -6.66 -11.75 16.83
CA ILE A 18 -5.58 -12.30 16.00
C ILE A 18 -6.06 -12.51 14.56
N SER A 19 -7.26 -13.07 14.37
CA SER A 19 -7.85 -13.29 13.05
C SER A 19 -8.09 -11.96 12.32
N GLY A 20 -8.57 -10.94 13.04
CA GLY A 20 -8.76 -9.60 12.50
C GLY A 20 -7.46 -8.93 12.09
N LEU A 21 -6.41 -9.00 12.92
CA LEU A 21 -5.08 -8.47 12.61
C LEU A 21 -4.46 -9.20 11.40
N PHE A 22 -4.62 -10.52 11.32
CA PHE A 22 -4.18 -11.30 10.17
C PHE A 22 -4.92 -10.88 8.91
N GLY A 23 -6.25 -10.71 8.98
CA GLY A 23 -7.07 -10.20 7.90
C GLY A 23 -6.65 -8.81 7.42
N LEU A 24 -6.34 -7.89 8.35
CA LEU A 24 -5.84 -6.55 8.02
C LEU A 24 -4.47 -6.61 7.33
N LEU A 25 -3.57 -7.47 7.79
CA LEU A 25 -2.25 -7.65 7.20
C LEU A 25 -2.35 -8.21 5.77
N PHE A 26 -3.15 -9.27 5.59
CA PHE A 26 -3.38 -9.87 4.26
C PHE A 26 -4.13 -8.93 3.33
N GLY A 27 -5.18 -8.26 3.82
CA GLY A 27 -5.95 -7.28 3.05
C GLY A 27 -5.09 -6.11 2.58
N SER A 28 -4.24 -5.57 3.45
CA SER A 28 -3.30 -4.50 3.10
C SER A 28 -2.32 -4.93 2.01
N PHE A 29 -1.82 -6.16 2.06
CA PHE A 29 -0.92 -6.69 1.03
C PHE A 29 -1.66 -6.90 -0.29
N LEU A 30 -2.87 -7.49 -0.27
CA LEU A 30 -3.67 -7.71 -1.47
C LEU A 30 -4.02 -6.39 -2.17
N ASN A 31 -4.24 -5.30 -1.42
CA ASN A 31 -4.48 -3.99 -2.01
C ASN A 31 -3.28 -3.51 -2.86
N VAL A 32 -2.06 -3.76 -2.39
CA VAL A 32 -0.83 -3.46 -3.17
C VAL A 32 -0.76 -4.31 -4.43
N VAL A 33 -1.08 -5.60 -4.34
CA VAL A 33 -1.05 -6.54 -5.48
C VAL A 33 -2.10 -6.16 -6.53
N ILE A 34 -3.35 -5.91 -6.12
CA ILE A 34 -4.47 -5.59 -7.01
C ILE A 34 -4.14 -4.36 -7.86
N TYR A 35 -3.51 -3.34 -7.27
CA TYR A 35 -3.14 -2.14 -7.99
C TYR A 35 -1.89 -2.32 -8.88
N ARG A 36 -0.83 -2.95 -8.35
CA ARG A 36 0.49 -2.95 -9.02
C ARG A 36 0.66 -4.07 -10.05
N LEU A 37 0.06 -5.24 -9.83
CA LEU A 37 0.21 -6.39 -10.72
C LEU A 37 -0.26 -6.12 -12.16
N PRO A 38 -1.44 -5.51 -12.40
CA PRO A 38 -1.91 -5.23 -13.75
C PRO A 38 -0.97 -4.31 -14.51
N ILE A 39 -0.45 -3.27 -13.84
CA ILE A 39 0.46 -2.28 -14.43
C ILE A 39 1.79 -2.93 -14.82
N MET A 40 2.33 -3.83 -13.97
CA MET A 40 3.55 -4.58 -14.31
C MET A 40 3.35 -5.45 -15.55
N MET A 41 2.21 -6.14 -15.64
CA MET A 41 1.87 -6.99 -16.77
C MET A 41 1.69 -6.19 -18.06
N GLU A 42 1.04 -5.03 -17.99
CA GLU A 42 0.87 -4.13 -19.14
C GLU A 42 2.21 -3.60 -19.65
N ARG A 43 3.11 -3.19 -18.75
CA ARG A 43 4.46 -2.76 -19.11
C ARG A 43 5.29 -3.87 -19.75
N ASP A 44 5.20 -5.09 -19.20
CA ASP A 44 5.90 -6.25 -19.76
C ASP A 44 5.37 -6.61 -21.16
N TRP A 45 4.05 -6.55 -21.35
CA TRP A 45 3.41 -6.72 -22.65
C TRP A 45 3.91 -5.69 -23.67
N HIS A 46 3.99 -4.41 -23.29
CA HIS A 46 4.52 -3.36 -24.17
C HIS A 46 5.98 -3.58 -24.55
N ARG A 47 6.81 -4.09 -23.62
CA ARG A 47 8.21 -4.43 -23.89
C ARG A 47 8.33 -5.55 -24.90
N GLN A 48 7.58 -6.63 -24.72
CA GLN A 48 7.57 -7.76 -25.65
C GLN A 48 7.11 -7.33 -27.03
N TYR A 49 6.05 -6.53 -27.13
CA TYR A 49 5.57 -6.01 -28.41
C TYR A 49 6.61 -5.13 -29.13
N ALA A 50 7.28 -4.24 -28.41
CA ALA A 50 8.34 -3.40 -28.97
C ALA A 50 9.56 -4.21 -29.42
N GLU A 51 9.92 -5.28 -28.69
CA GLU A 51 10.97 -6.22 -29.09
C GLU A 51 10.63 -6.91 -30.43
N PHE A 52 9.38 -7.38 -30.60
CA PHE A 52 8.93 -7.96 -31.87
C PHE A 52 8.94 -6.96 -33.03
N GLU A 53 8.70 -5.68 -32.77
CA GLU A 53 8.70 -4.62 -33.79
C GLU A 53 10.09 -4.00 -34.00
N GLU A 54 11.13 -4.52 -33.35
CA GLU A 54 12.50 -3.94 -33.31
C GLU A 54 12.50 -2.44 -32.95
N ARG A 55 11.55 -2.03 -32.09
CA ARG A 55 11.43 -0.67 -31.58
C ARG A 55 12.22 -0.53 -30.28
N GLU A 56 12.99 0.56 -30.17
CA GLU A 56 13.64 0.92 -28.92
C GLU A 56 12.62 1.24 -27.83
N VAL A 57 12.74 0.57 -26.67
CA VAL A 57 11.91 0.84 -25.50
C VAL A 57 12.56 1.94 -24.66
N PRO A 58 11.84 3.01 -24.28
CA PRO A 58 12.35 4.00 -23.34
C PRO A 58 12.77 3.37 -22.00
N ASP A 59 13.89 3.84 -21.44
CA ASP A 59 14.34 3.39 -20.12
C ASP A 59 13.44 3.95 -19.01
N GLU A 60 12.44 3.15 -18.61
CA GLU A 60 11.53 3.49 -17.52
C GLU A 60 12.09 3.07 -16.16
N PRO A 61 11.86 3.88 -15.10
CA PRO A 61 12.23 3.50 -13.75
C PRO A 61 11.50 2.23 -13.29
N GLY A 62 12.22 1.39 -12.54
CA GLY A 62 11.73 0.08 -12.07
C GLY A 62 10.42 0.17 -11.27
N PHE A 63 9.36 -0.39 -11.83
CA PHE A 63 8.04 -0.49 -11.19
C PHE A 63 7.77 -1.96 -10.81
N ASN A 64 7.72 -2.23 -9.51
CA ASN A 64 7.40 -3.55 -8.97
C ASN A 64 6.49 -3.46 -7.74
N LEU A 65 6.27 -4.58 -7.04
CA LEU A 65 5.43 -4.61 -5.83
C LEU A 65 5.96 -3.73 -4.69
N VAL A 66 7.27 -3.47 -4.65
CA VAL A 66 7.97 -2.75 -3.58
C VAL A 66 8.37 -1.33 -4.02
N THR A 67 8.73 -1.13 -5.29
CA THR A 67 9.18 0.14 -5.85
C THR A 67 8.23 0.68 -6.92
N PRO A 68 8.05 1.99 -7.04
CA PRO A 68 8.60 3.05 -6.20
C PRO A 68 7.94 3.05 -4.81
N ARG A 69 8.69 3.59 -3.83
CA ARG A 69 8.14 3.91 -2.51
C ARG A 69 7.08 5.00 -2.65
N SER A 70 6.15 5.06 -1.71
CA SER A 70 5.20 6.17 -1.63
C SER A 70 5.96 7.50 -1.67
N ALA A 71 5.59 8.39 -2.58
CA ALA A 71 6.21 9.69 -2.76
C ALA A 71 5.14 10.79 -2.83
N CYS A 72 5.49 12.01 -2.46
CA CYS A 72 4.57 13.13 -2.56
C CYS A 72 4.35 13.49 -4.04
N PRO A 73 3.11 13.58 -4.55
CA PRO A 73 2.84 13.89 -5.96
C PRO A 73 3.20 15.32 -6.38
N GLN A 74 3.61 16.18 -5.45
CA GLN A 74 4.02 17.56 -5.74
C GLN A 74 5.53 17.79 -5.67
N CYS A 75 6.25 17.11 -4.78
CA CYS A 75 7.68 17.33 -4.59
C CYS A 75 8.53 16.07 -4.67
N ASP A 76 7.92 14.94 -5.00
CA ASP A 76 8.54 13.62 -5.18
C ASP A 76 9.38 13.12 -3.99
N ARG A 77 9.24 13.77 -2.82
CA ARG A 77 9.93 13.30 -1.61
C ARG A 77 9.40 11.92 -1.24
N PRO A 78 10.28 10.99 -0.83
CA PRO A 78 9.84 9.72 -0.27
C PRO A 78 9.08 9.96 1.04
N ILE A 79 7.92 9.33 1.15
CA ILE A 79 7.06 9.33 2.32
C ILE A 79 7.58 8.26 3.29
N ARG A 80 7.79 8.63 4.55
CA ARG A 80 8.21 7.70 5.61
C ARG A 80 7.07 6.73 5.95
N ALA A 81 7.39 5.55 6.45
CA ALA A 81 6.38 4.54 6.79
C ALA A 81 5.29 5.06 7.75
N TRP A 82 5.66 5.86 8.76
CA TRP A 82 4.69 6.45 9.70
C TRP A 82 3.84 7.56 9.08
N GLU A 83 4.30 8.20 7.99
CA GLU A 83 3.52 9.19 7.26
C GLU A 83 2.41 8.53 6.40
N ASN A 84 2.52 7.22 6.15
CA ASN A 84 1.51 6.45 5.43
C ASN A 84 0.33 6.00 6.30
N ILE A 85 0.27 6.34 7.60
CA ILE A 85 -0.86 6.03 8.49
C ILE A 85 -1.86 7.20 8.43
N PRO A 86 -2.93 7.16 7.61
CA PRO A 86 -3.61 8.38 7.16
C PRO A 86 -4.20 9.24 8.28
N VAL A 87 -4.88 8.66 9.27
CA VAL A 87 -5.44 9.46 10.38
C VAL A 87 -4.34 10.04 11.28
N VAL A 88 -3.37 9.21 11.69
CA VAL A 88 -2.31 9.60 12.63
C VAL A 88 -1.36 10.61 11.99
N SER A 89 -0.88 10.33 10.78
CA SER A 89 0.05 11.20 10.08
C SER A 89 -0.59 12.51 9.68
N TRP A 90 -1.86 12.52 9.26
CA TRP A 90 -2.57 13.75 8.90
C TRP A 90 -2.71 14.69 10.08
N LEU A 91 -3.02 14.17 11.28
CA LEU A 91 -3.08 14.98 12.50
C LEU A 91 -1.70 15.55 12.88
N MET A 92 -0.65 14.71 12.88
CA MET A 92 0.71 15.15 13.22
C MET A 92 1.28 16.17 12.23
N LEU A 93 1.01 15.99 10.94
CA LEU A 93 1.44 16.87 9.86
C LEU A 93 0.48 18.04 9.60
N ARG A 94 -0.61 18.16 10.38
CA ARG A 94 -1.65 19.18 10.25
C ARG A 94 -2.22 19.26 8.82
N GLY A 95 -2.41 18.11 8.19
CA GLY A 95 -2.95 17.97 6.84
C GLY A 95 -2.05 18.51 5.73
N LYS A 96 -0.73 18.59 5.94
CA LYS A 96 0.24 19.10 4.95
C LYS A 96 1.38 18.12 4.71
N CYS A 97 1.95 18.13 3.51
CA CYS A 97 3.18 17.38 3.24
C CYS A 97 4.35 17.99 4.03
N ALA A 98 5.16 17.16 4.71
CA ALA A 98 6.31 17.63 5.50
C ALA A 98 7.43 18.30 4.66
N GLY A 99 7.47 18.06 3.35
CA GLY A 99 8.47 18.67 2.45
C GLY A 99 8.00 19.96 1.80
N CYS A 100 6.88 19.91 1.05
CA CYS A 100 6.41 21.04 0.24
C CYS A 100 5.23 21.81 0.86
N SER A 101 4.74 21.42 2.04
CA SER A 101 3.55 22.01 2.68
C SER A 101 2.25 21.94 1.86
N GLN A 102 2.21 21.16 0.78
CA GLN A 102 0.99 20.91 0.01
C GLN A 102 -0.09 20.30 0.90
N ARG A 103 -1.34 20.75 0.75
CA ARG A 103 -2.48 20.22 1.50
C ARG A 103 -2.81 18.78 1.07
N ILE A 104 -2.96 17.91 2.06
CA ILE A 104 -3.42 16.52 1.89
C ILE A 104 -4.93 16.50 2.11
N SER A 105 -5.67 15.98 1.12
CA SER A 105 -7.13 15.94 1.16
C SER A 105 -7.64 15.16 2.38
N PRO A 106 -8.63 15.69 3.12
CA PRO A 106 -9.23 15.00 4.27
C PRO A 106 -10.09 13.79 3.87
N ARG A 107 -10.28 13.54 2.56
CA ARG A 107 -11.01 12.35 2.08
C ARG A 107 -10.41 11.04 2.60
N TYR A 108 -9.08 10.93 2.60
CA TYR A 108 -8.39 9.72 3.05
C TYR A 108 -8.59 9.41 4.54
N PRO A 109 -8.31 10.33 5.48
CA PRO A 109 -8.57 10.06 6.90
C PRO A 109 -10.06 9.91 7.22
N ALA A 110 -10.97 10.54 6.45
CA ALA A 110 -12.41 10.38 6.66
C ALA A 110 -12.92 8.97 6.30
N ILE A 111 -12.37 8.34 5.26
CA ILE A 111 -12.76 6.99 4.84
C ILE A 111 -12.27 5.92 5.84
N GLU A 112 -11.14 6.15 6.52
CA GLU A 112 -10.61 5.22 7.52
C GLU A 112 -11.28 5.31 8.90
N LEU A 113 -12.07 6.35 9.16
CA LEU A 113 -12.77 6.56 10.44
C LEU A 113 -14.19 5.97 10.48
N VAL A 114 -14.64 5.36 9.37
CA VAL A 114 -15.98 4.76 9.21
C VAL A 114 -15.84 3.26 9.00
#